data_AF-A0A078FBF8-F1
#
_entry.id   AF-A0A078FBF8-F1
#
_cell.length_a   1.000
_cell.length_b   1.000
_cell.length_c   1.000
_cell.angle_alpha   90.00
_cell.angle_beta   90.00
_cell.angle_gamma   90.00
#
_symmetry.space_group_name_H-M   'P 1'
#
loop_
_entity.id
_entity.type
_entity.pdbx_description
1 polymer ?
#
loop_
_entity_poly.entity_id
_entity_poly.type
_entity_poly.pdbx_seq_one_letter_code
_entity_poly.pdbx_strand_id
1 'polypeptide(L)'
;MNLTIEQIKNIALTEIENHLLSNGRSLKKWPHMPKPEDFGSYNGNRLIDDELKYVVEDQLKENERLMAMTTTIVLHNLYCLWIIF
;
A
#
# COMPACT_ATOMS: atom_id res chain seq x y z
N MET A 1 1.48 10.83 10.85
CA MET A 1 2.51 11.03 9.81
C MET A 1 2.43 12.48 9.38
N ASN A 2 3.50 13.26 9.54
CA ASN A 2 3.52 14.68 9.15
C ASN A 2 4.38 14.80 7.89
N LEU A 3 3.84 15.43 6.84
CA LEU A 3 4.61 15.66 5.61
C LEU A 3 5.64 16.77 5.83
N THR A 4 6.80 16.65 5.19
CA THR A 4 7.80 17.71 5.20
C THR A 4 7.32 18.89 4.35
N ILE A 5 7.87 20.09 4.60
CA ILE A 5 7.55 21.29 3.82
C ILE A 5 7.87 21.09 2.33
N GLU A 6 8.92 20.34 2.00
CA GLU A 6 9.29 20.01 0.63
C GLU A 6 8.26 19.10 -0.04
N GLN A 7 7.76 18.08 0.67
CA GLN A 7 6.68 17.22 0.17
C GLN A 7 5.41 18.03 -0.09
N ILE A 8 5.03 18.92 0.82
CA ILE A 8 3.86 19.79 0.66
C ILE A 8 4.03 20.71 -0.56
N LYS A 9 5.20 21.31 -0.75
CA LYS A 9 5.50 22.15 -1.91
C LYS A 9 5.40 21.38 -3.23
N ASN A 10 5.94 20.16 -3.29
CA ASN A 10 5.87 19.35 -4.49
C ASN A 10 4.44 18.91 -4.81
N ILE A 11 3.66 18.48 -3.82
CA ILE A 11 2.24 18.14 -4.01
C ILE A 11 1.48 19.34 -4.58
N ALA A 12 1.68 20.53 -4.01
CA ALA A 12 1.05 21.75 -4.50
C ALA A 12 1.46 22.10 -5.95
N LEU A 13 2.74 21.95 -6.29
CA LEU A 13 3.24 22.21 -7.65
C LEU A 13 2.68 21.21 -8.68
N THR A 14 2.56 19.93 -8.32
CA THR A 14 1.93 18.91 -9.16
C THR A 14 0.46 19.22 -9.42
N GLU A 15 -0.28 19.65 -8.40
CA GLU A 15 -1.69 20.00 -8.55
C GLU A 15 -1.88 21.23 -9.46
N ILE A 16 -1.01 22.24 -9.32
CA ILE A 16 -1.00 23.39 -10.23
C ILE A 16 -0.73 22.96 -11.67
N GLU A 17 0.23 22.06 -11.92
CA GLU A 17 0.50 21.52 -13.25
C GLU A 17 -0.73 20.79 -13.82
N ASN A 18 -1.40 19.94 -13.03
CA ASN A 18 -2.62 19.23 -13.44
C ASN A 18 -3.74 20.21 -13.86
N HIS A 19 -3.96 21.26 -13.07
CA HIS A 19 -4.94 22.31 -13.40
C HIS A 19 -4.56 23.12 -14.65
N LEU A 20 -3.26 23.30 -14.91
CA LEU A 20 -2.81 23.97 -16.13
C LEU A 20 -2.99 23.06 -17.34
N LEU A 21 -2.64 21.78 -17.22
CA LEU A 21 -2.76 20.80 -18.29
C LEU A 21 -4.21 20.60 -18.72
N SER A 22 -5.16 20.59 -17.79
CA SER A 22 -6.60 20.54 -18.13
C SER A 22 -7.07 21.74 -18.95
N ASN A 23 -6.36 22.87 -18.84
CA ASN A 23 -6.58 24.08 -19.63
C ASN A 23 -5.61 24.24 -20.81
N GLY A 24 -4.90 23.17 -21.20
CA GLY A 24 -3.95 23.17 -22.32
C GLY A 24 -2.69 24.02 -22.09
N ARG A 25 -2.34 24.28 -20.83
CA ARG A 25 -1.16 25.04 -20.41
C ARG A 25 -0.24 24.16 -19.56
N SER A 26 0.96 24.65 -19.26
CA SER A 26 1.93 23.96 -18.40
C SER A 26 2.81 24.98 -17.71
N LEU A 27 3.32 24.65 -16.52
CA LEU A 27 4.30 25.42 -15.74
C LEU A 27 5.57 25.71 -16.55
N LYS A 28 5.83 24.97 -17.63
CA LYS A 28 6.90 25.27 -18.61
C LYS A 28 6.85 26.70 -19.17
N LYS A 29 5.68 27.34 -19.18
CA LYS A 29 5.51 28.72 -19.65
C LYS A 29 6.05 29.77 -18.68
N TRP A 30 6.32 29.42 -17.42
CA TRP A 30 6.80 30.34 -16.39
C TRP A 30 8.20 29.93 -15.90
N PRO A 31 9.28 30.49 -16.48
CA PRO A 31 10.65 30.06 -16.20
C PRO A 31 11.14 30.37 -14.77
N HIS A 32 10.50 31.31 -14.08
CA HIS A 32 10.80 31.66 -12.69
C HIS A 32 10.06 30.78 -11.67
N MET A 33 9.14 29.92 -12.12
CA MET A 33 8.38 29.05 -11.22
C MET A 33 9.23 27.82 -10.86
N PRO A 34 9.37 27.45 -9.57
CA PRO A 34 9.97 26.18 -9.21
C PRO A 34 9.18 25.04 -9.85
N LYS A 35 9.90 24.08 -10.42
CA LYS A 35 9.29 22.88 -10.99
C LYS A 35 9.11 21.87 -9.85
N PRO A 36 8.03 21.07 -9.86
CA PRO A 36 7.94 19.95 -8.96
C PRO A 36 9.17 19.07 -9.18
N GLU A 37 9.93 18.82 -8.12
CA GLU A 37 10.95 17.79 -8.17
C GLU A 37 10.24 16.45 -8.39
N ASP A 38 10.81 15.58 -9.22
CA ASP A 38 10.27 14.25 -9.54
C ASP A 38 10.45 13.31 -8.34
N PHE A 39 9.89 13.68 -7.18
CA PHE A 39 9.73 12.80 -6.04
C PHE A 39 8.56 11.89 -6.32
N GLY A 40 8.81 10.91 -7.18
CA GLY A 40 7.87 9.86 -7.48
C GLY A 40 6.78 10.32 -8.44
N SER A 41 7.09 10.20 -9.72
CA SER A 41 6.18 9.60 -10.72
C SER A 41 5.69 8.21 -10.28
N TYR A 42 5.16 8.09 -9.07
CA TYR A 42 4.39 6.93 -8.67
C TYR A 42 2.96 7.17 -9.13
N ASN A 43 2.70 6.80 -10.38
CA ASN A 43 1.38 6.80 -10.99
C ASN A 43 0.57 5.53 -10.63
N GLY A 44 0.99 4.82 -9.58
CA GLY A 44 0.32 3.61 -9.09
C GLY A 44 -0.66 3.93 -7.98
N ASN A 45 -1.50 2.96 -7.65
CA ASN A 45 -2.34 3.04 -6.45
C ASN A 45 -1.58 2.38 -5.30
N ARG A 46 -1.14 3.21 -4.34
CA ARG A 46 -0.35 2.75 -3.19
C ARG A 46 -1.06 1.64 -2.42
N LEU A 47 -2.39 1.64 -2.36
CA LEU A 47 -3.17 0.59 -1.70
C LEU A 47 -3.01 -0.76 -2.44
N ILE A 48 -3.00 -0.74 -3.77
CA ILE A 48 -2.81 -1.94 -4.60
C ILE A 48 -1.38 -2.47 -4.43
N ASP A 49 -0.39 -1.59 -4.38
CA ASP A 49 1.00 -2.02 -4.19
C ASP A 49 1.25 -2.56 -2.80
N ASP A 50 0.66 -1.95 -1.77
CA ASP A 50 0.73 -2.46 -0.40
C ASP A 50 0.03 -3.83 -0.30
N GLU A 51 -1.06 -4.06 -1.04
CA GLU A 51 -1.71 -5.39 -1.16
C GLU A 51 -0.85 -6.42 -1.91
N LEU A 52 -0.17 -6.02 -2.99
CA LEU A 52 0.69 -6.90 -3.79
C LEU A 52 2.02 -7.21 -3.12
N LYS A 53 2.44 -6.41 -2.14
CA LYS A 53 3.72 -6.55 -1.43
C LYS A 53 3.60 -7.51 -0.23
N TYR A 54 2.95 -8.66 -0.41
CA TYR A 54 3.01 -9.73 0.59
C TYR A 54 4.22 -10.63 0.35
N VAL A 55 4.90 -11.02 1.42
CA VAL A 55 6.01 -11.98 1.36
C VAL A 55 5.40 -13.38 1.33
N VAL A 56 5.55 -14.06 0.18
CA VAL A 56 4.97 -15.40 -0.04
C VAL A 56 5.40 -16.39 1.04
N GLU A 57 6.65 -16.33 1.49
CA GLU A 57 7.17 -17.22 2.54
C GLU A 57 6.49 -16.99 3.90
N ASP A 58 6.28 -15.72 4.29
CA ASP A 58 5.59 -15.39 5.55
C ASP A 58 4.12 -15.85 5.51
N GLN A 59 3.47 -15.70 4.35
CA GLN A 59 2.10 -16.16 4.14
C GLN A 59 2.00 -17.69 4.19
N LEU A 60 2.96 -18.40 3.61
CA LEU A 60 3.01 -19.86 3.66
C LEU A 60 3.22 -20.36 5.10
N LYS A 61 4.14 -19.74 5.82
CA LYS A 61 4.43 -20.08 7.22
C LYS A 61 3.23 -19.85 8.14
N GLU A 62 2.51 -18.75 7.95
CA GLU A 62 1.29 -18.48 8.72
C GLU A 62 0.17 -19.46 8.35
N ASN A 63 0.03 -19.81 7.07
CA ASN A 63 -0.93 -20.83 6.63
C ASN A 63 -0.63 -22.20 7.25
N GLU A 64 0.64 -22.63 7.27
CA GLU A 64 1.07 -23.87 7.94
C GLU A 64 0.76 -23.84 9.44
N ARG A 65 1.02 -22.70 10.10
CA ARG A 65 0.70 -22.50 11.53
C ARG A 65 -0.80 -22.63 11.79
N LEU A 66 -1.64 -22.00 10.97
CA LEU A 66 -3.10 -22.05 11.08
C LEU A 66 -3.65 -23.45 10.80
N MET A 67 -3.10 -24.15 9.81
CA MET A 67 -3.45 -25.55 9.51
C MET A 67 -3.12 -26.49 10.68
N ALA A 68 -1.93 -26.35 11.26
CA ALA A 68 -1.52 -27.13 12.43
C ALA A 68 -2.46 -26.88 13.60
N MET A 69 -2.76 -25.62 13.90
CA MET A 69 -3.64 -25.22 15.00
C MET A 69 -5.08 -25.75 14.80
N THR A 70 -5.61 -25.65 13.59
CA THR A 70 -6.95 -26.16 13.25
C THR A 70 -7.01 -27.68 13.40
N THR A 71 -5.98 -28.40 12.94
CA THR A 71 -5.88 -29.85 13.06
C THR A 71 -5.81 -30.28 14.53
N THR A 72 -5.01 -29.59 15.35
CA THR A 72 -4.94 -29.84 16.80
C THR A 72 -6.30 -29.64 17.47
N ILE A 73 -7.01 -28.56 17.15
CA ILE A 73 -8.34 -28.28 17.71
C ILE A 73 -9.34 -29.36 17.29
N VAL A 74 -9.39 -29.75 16.01
CA VAL A 74 -10.32 -30.79 15.52
C VAL A 74 -10.06 -32.13 16.20
N LEU A 75 -8.79 -32.55 16.31
CA LEU A 75 -8.41 -33.79 17.00
C LEU A 75 -8.79 -33.78 18.49
N HIS A 76 -8.56 -32.66 19.17
CA HIS A 76 -8.95 -32.49 20.57
C HIS A 76 -10.47 -32.61 20.75
N ASN A 77 -11.26 -31.96 19.88
CA ASN A 77 -12.72 -32.06 19.92
C ASN A 77 -13.20 -33.50 19.67
N LEU A 78 -12.63 -34.20 18.69
CA LEU A 78 -12.94 -35.61 18.42
C LEU A 78 -12.63 -36.51 19.62
N TYR A 79 -11.48 -36.29 20.27
CA TYR A 79 -11.10 -37.02 21.48
C TYR A 79 -12.05 -36.76 22.65
N CYS A 80 -12.47 -35.50 22.85
CA CYS A 80 -13.48 -35.17 23.86
C CYS A 80 -14.82 -35.84 23.60
N LEU A 81 -15.29 -35.91 22.35
CA LEU A 81 -16.50 -36.64 22.00
C LEU A 81 -16.35 -38.15 22.27
N TRP A 82 -15.21 -38.74 21.92
CA TRP A 82 -14.96 -40.17 22.14
C TRP A 82 -14.92 -40.57 23.62
N ILE A 83 -14.53 -39.68 24.53
CA ILE A 83 -14.59 -39.94 25.98
C ILE A 83 -16.03 -39.92 26.52
N ILE A 84 -16.93 -39.18 25.86
CA ILE A 84 -18.30 -38.96 26.32
C ILE A 84 -19.27 -40.08 25.85
N PHE A 85 -18.89 -40.86 24.83
CA PHE A 85 -19.68 -41.96 24.25
C PHE A 85 -19.03 -43.32 24.48
#